data_AF-A0A973JRB6-F1
#
_entry.id   AF-A0A973JRB6-F1
#
_cell.length_a   1.000
_cell.length_b   1.000
_cell.length_c   1.000
_cell.angle_alpha   90.00
_cell.angle_beta   90.00
_cell.angle_gamma   90.00
#
_symmetry.space_group_name_H-M   'P 1'
#
loop_
_entity.id
_entity.type
_entity.pdbx_description
1 polymer ?
#
loop_
_entity_poly.entity_id
_entity_poly.type
_entity_poly.pdbx_seq_one_letter_code
_entity_poly.pdbx_strand_id
1 'polypeptide(L)'
;MMQTLLDNPTQPHQPVLKKDVLSTQQFPLFWVIVTVAVTLAVFSSVLNADFVMWDDDVIIYKNPNLGGLSLDRIYWAFTDVDSMMRYNPLTLLSWTVTYHFFGLD
;
A
#
# COMPACT_ATOMS: atom_id res chain seq x y z
N MET A 1 -40.13 -63.59 21.22
CA MET A 1 -40.04 -62.14 21.55
C MET A 1 -38.64 -61.92 22.14
N MET A 2 -37.92 -60.88 21.71
CA MET A 2 -36.47 -60.60 21.92
C MET A 2 -35.50 -61.17 20.88
N GLN A 3 -35.51 -60.63 19.67
CA GLN A 3 -34.32 -60.70 18.79
C GLN A 3 -34.23 -59.53 17.80
N THR A 4 -34.68 -58.34 18.21
CA THR A 4 -34.82 -57.22 17.28
C THR A 4 -34.42 -55.88 17.85
N LEU A 5 -33.40 -55.78 18.72
CA LEU A 5 -32.77 -54.50 19.04
C LEU A 5 -31.30 -54.73 19.43
N LEU A 6 -30.43 -53.82 18.97
CA LEU A 6 -29.02 -53.62 19.34
C LEU A 6 -28.07 -54.60 18.61
N ASP A 7 -27.38 -54.26 17.52
CA ASP A 7 -26.67 -53.01 17.24
C ASP A 7 -26.58 -52.78 15.71
N ASN A 8 -27.17 -51.69 15.24
CA ASN A 8 -26.87 -51.14 13.92
C ASN A 8 -25.62 -50.26 14.09
N PRO A 9 -24.46 -50.61 13.53
CA PRO A 9 -23.26 -49.81 13.71
C PRO A 9 -23.51 -48.42 13.10
N THR A 10 -23.50 -47.40 13.97
CA THR A 10 -23.58 -46.00 13.57
C THR A 10 -22.49 -45.74 12.53
N GLN A 11 -22.90 -45.58 11.27
CA GLN A 11 -22.01 -45.13 10.22
C GLN A 11 -21.38 -43.80 10.69
N PRO A 12 -20.06 -43.63 10.63
CA PRO A 12 -19.44 -42.38 11.02
C PRO A 12 -20.04 -41.26 10.16
N HIS A 13 -20.72 -40.31 10.81
CA HIS A 13 -21.18 -39.09 10.16
C HIS A 13 -19.94 -38.34 9.65
N GLN A 14 -19.62 -38.54 8.38
CA GLN A 14 -18.61 -37.75 7.70
C GLN A 14 -19.06 -36.28 7.77
N PRO A 15 -18.24 -35.35 8.29
CA PRO A 15 -18.58 -33.93 8.22
C PRO A 15 -18.63 -33.55 6.75
N VAL A 16 -19.84 -33.32 6.24
CA VAL A 16 -20.02 -32.72 4.92
C VAL A 16 -19.46 -31.31 5.03
N LEU A 17 -18.20 -31.12 4.61
CA LEU A 17 -17.57 -29.82 4.49
C LEU A 17 -18.43 -28.98 3.55
N LYS A 18 -19.27 -28.13 4.14
CA LYS A 18 -20.13 -27.19 3.44
C LYS A 18 -19.20 -26.23 2.70
N LYS A 19 -19.01 -26.45 1.39
CA LYS A 19 -18.15 -25.62 0.52
C LYS A 19 -18.58 -24.15 0.51
N ASP A 20 -19.77 -23.87 1.04
CA ASP A 20 -20.41 -22.57 1.12
C ASP A 20 -19.71 -21.58 2.08
N VAL A 21 -18.75 -22.01 2.90
CA VAL A 21 -18.04 -21.11 3.85
C VAL A 21 -17.05 -20.16 3.15
N LEU A 22 -16.72 -20.42 1.88
CA LEU A 22 -15.94 -19.50 1.05
C LEU A 22 -16.78 -18.88 -0.07
N SER A 23 -18.02 -18.51 0.24
CA SER A 23 -18.82 -17.58 -0.55
C SER A 23 -17.99 -16.32 -0.79
N THR A 24 -17.34 -16.25 -1.94
CA THR A 24 -16.57 -15.09 -2.38
C THR A 24 -17.59 -13.97 -2.55
N GLN A 25 -17.70 -13.07 -1.57
CA GLN A 25 -18.49 -11.86 -1.75
C GLN A 25 -17.92 -11.15 -2.97
N GLN A 26 -18.71 -11.09 -4.04
CA GLN A 26 -18.36 -10.35 -5.23
C GLN A 26 -18.47 -8.87 -4.86
N PHE A 27 -17.36 -8.26 -4.41
CA PHE A 27 -17.28 -6.81 -4.34
C PHE A 27 -17.47 -6.28 -5.77
N PRO A 28 -18.57 -5.58 -6.07
CA PRO A 28 -18.84 -5.15 -7.43
C PRO A 28 -17.74 -4.21 -7.88
N LEU A 29 -17.07 -4.53 -8.98
CA LEU A 29 -16.03 -3.68 -9.60
C LEU A 29 -16.50 -2.22 -9.74
N PHE A 30 -17.81 -2.02 -9.97
CA PHE A 30 -18.47 -0.72 -9.98
C PHE A 30 -18.13 0.14 -8.74
N TRP A 31 -18.25 -0.40 -7.53
CA TRP A 31 -17.99 0.36 -6.30
C TRP A 31 -16.51 0.67 -6.12
N VAL A 32 -15.63 -0.20 -6.58
CA VAL A 32 -14.18 0.06 -6.60
C VAL A 32 -13.87 1.25 -7.51
N ILE A 33 -14.42 1.24 -8.74
CA ILE A 33 -14.24 2.33 -9.71
C ILE A 33 -14.79 3.65 -9.16
N VAL A 34 -16.01 3.64 -8.61
CA VAL A 34 -16.61 4.84 -8.00
C VAL A 34 -15.74 5.38 -6.87
N THR A 35 -15.24 4.50 -5.99
CA THR A 35 -14.37 4.90 -4.87
C THR A 35 -13.08 5.54 -5.37
N VAL A 36 -12.42 4.94 -6.36
CA VAL A 36 -11.19 5.49 -6.96
C VAL A 36 -11.49 6.84 -7.62
N ALA A 37 -12.57 6.95 -8.41
CA ALA A 37 -12.93 8.18 -9.10
C ALA A 37 -13.23 9.33 -8.14
N VAL A 38 -14.00 9.07 -7.07
CA VAL A 38 -14.30 10.07 -6.04
C VAL A 38 -13.03 10.48 -5.31
N THR A 39 -12.14 9.54 -4.98
CA THR A 39 -10.86 9.84 -4.33
C THR A 39 -10.02 10.76 -5.22
N LEU A 40 -9.84 10.43 -6.50
CA LEU A 40 -9.09 11.26 -7.44
C LEU A 40 -9.72 12.66 -7.60
N ALA A 41 -11.05 12.75 -7.67
CA ALA A 41 -11.75 14.03 -7.79
C ALA A 41 -11.52 14.92 -6.56
N VAL A 42 -11.66 14.36 -5.35
CA VAL A 42 -11.45 15.10 -4.08
C VAL A 42 -10.00 15.57 -3.93
N PHE A 43 -9.02 14.75 -4.31
CA PHE A 43 -7.59 15.06 -4.19
C PHE A 43 -7.00 15.77 -5.42
N SER A 44 -7.79 16.07 -6.46
CA SER A 44 -7.30 16.68 -7.70
C SER A 44 -6.65 18.05 -7.51
N SER A 45 -7.06 18.81 -6.48
CA SER A 45 -6.48 20.12 -6.17
C SER A 45 -5.00 20.05 -5.76
N VAL A 46 -4.54 18.91 -5.24
CA VAL A 46 -3.14 18.71 -4.83
C VAL A 46 -2.16 18.87 -5.99
N LEU A 47 -2.61 18.64 -7.24
CA LEU A 47 -1.79 18.81 -8.43
C LEU A 47 -1.38 20.27 -8.69
N ASN A 48 -2.01 21.24 -8.03
CA ASN A 48 -1.71 22.67 -8.15
C ASN A 48 -1.31 23.28 -6.79
N ALA A 49 -0.98 22.46 -5.80
CA ALA A 49 -0.56 22.92 -4.49
C ALA A 49 0.95 23.20 -4.47
N ASP A 50 1.36 24.23 -3.74
CA ASP A 50 2.77 24.57 -3.52
C ASP A 50 3.36 23.76 -2.35
N PHE A 51 4.70 23.76 -2.27
CA PHE A 51 5.44 23.21 -1.12
C PHE A 51 5.16 23.99 0.16
N VAL A 52 5.12 23.29 1.30
CA VAL A 52 4.86 23.88 2.62
C VAL A 52 6.11 23.78 3.49
N MET A 53 6.38 24.81 4.30
CA MET A 53 7.54 24.88 5.19
C MET A 53 7.36 24.02 6.46
N TRP A 54 7.11 22.72 6.31
CA TRP A 54 7.03 21.75 7.40
C TRP A 54 8.20 20.76 7.33
N ASP A 55 8.25 19.94 6.29
CA ASP A 55 9.34 19.01 6.00
C ASP A 55 9.83 19.09 4.55
N ASP A 56 9.05 19.69 3.64
CA ASP A 56 9.41 19.86 2.23
C ASP A 56 10.70 20.68 2.05
N ASP A 57 10.99 21.61 2.96
CA ASP A 57 12.17 22.46 2.80
C ASP A 57 13.46 21.66 3.00
N VAL A 58 13.54 20.83 4.05
CA VAL A 58 14.69 19.96 4.32
C VAL A 58 14.74 18.75 3.38
N ILE A 59 13.58 18.17 3.02
CA ILE A 59 13.55 16.94 2.22
C ILE A 59 13.69 17.25 0.73
N ILE A 60 13.06 18.33 0.26
CA ILE A 60 12.83 18.59 -1.16
C ILE A 60 13.64 19.81 -1.64
N TYR A 61 13.12 21.02 -1.44
CA TYR A 61 13.56 22.18 -2.23
C TYR A 61 14.77 22.94 -1.67
N LYS A 62 15.20 22.69 -0.42
CA LYS A 62 16.50 23.15 0.10
C LYS A 62 17.50 22.01 0.31
N ASN A 63 17.16 20.79 -0.10
CA ASN A 63 18.06 19.65 0.05
C ASN A 63 19.15 19.68 -1.04
N PRO A 64 20.42 19.97 -0.71
CA PRO A 64 21.47 20.09 -1.72
C PRO A 64 21.82 18.76 -2.39
N ASN A 65 21.48 17.63 -1.75
CA ASN A 65 21.78 16.30 -2.26
C ASN A 65 20.65 15.76 -3.14
N LEU A 66 19.43 16.32 -3.04
CA LEU A 66 18.32 15.90 -3.88
C LEU A 66 18.55 16.31 -5.34
N GLY A 67 18.13 15.45 -6.26
CA GLY A 67 18.19 15.70 -7.70
C GLY A 67 17.88 14.42 -8.48
N GLY A 68 18.16 14.41 -9.79
CA GLY A 68 17.86 13.25 -10.63
C GLY A 68 18.64 11.99 -10.26
N LEU A 69 18.20 10.83 -10.73
CA LEU A 69 18.80 9.53 -10.38
C LEU A 69 20.29 9.44 -10.74
N SER A 70 21.13 9.18 -9.73
CA SER A 70 22.57 8.89 -9.87
C SER A 70 23.00 7.91 -8.77
N LEU A 71 24.12 7.20 -8.99
CA LEU A 71 24.65 6.27 -7.98
C LEU A 71 25.00 6.99 -6.67
N ASP A 72 25.56 8.21 -6.75
CA ASP A 72 25.90 9.01 -5.57
C ASP A 72 24.66 9.38 -4.76
N ARG A 73 23.55 9.72 -5.41
CA ARG A 73 22.29 10.05 -4.72
C ARG A 73 21.59 8.82 -4.17
N ILE A 74 21.68 7.68 -4.85
CA ILE A 74 21.20 6.41 -4.30
C ILE A 74 22.01 6.08 -3.05
N TYR A 75 23.34 6.20 -3.10
CA TYR A 75 24.19 5.96 -1.94
C TYR A 75 23.86 6.92 -0.78
N TRP A 76 23.76 8.22 -1.07
CA TRP A 76 23.36 9.23 -0.10
C TRP A 76 22.02 8.91 0.55
N ALA A 77 21.01 8.50 -0.22
CA ALA A 77 19.69 8.15 0.30
C ALA A 77 19.75 7.08 1.40
N PHE A 78 20.68 6.12 1.32
CA PHE A 78 20.83 5.04 2.30
C PHE A 78 21.89 5.30 3.39
N THR A 79 22.60 6.42 3.33
CA THR A 79 23.70 6.72 4.26
C THR A 79 23.51 8.00 5.04
N ASP A 80 22.58 8.87 4.63
CA ASP A 80 22.26 10.09 5.35
C ASP A 80 21.44 9.80 6.61
N VAL A 81 22.11 9.80 7.76
CA VAL A 81 21.53 9.56 9.08
C VAL A 81 21.43 10.82 9.95
N ASP A 82 22.09 11.91 9.53
CA ASP A 82 22.27 13.13 10.34
C ASP A 82 21.55 14.35 9.76
N SER A 83 21.45 14.47 8.43
CA SER A 83 20.90 15.67 7.79
C SER A 83 19.37 15.74 7.85
N MET A 84 18.72 14.62 8.19
CA MET A 84 17.27 14.49 8.26
C MET A 84 16.80 14.27 9.70
N MET A 85 15.60 14.77 10.02
CA MET A 85 14.98 14.50 11.32
C MET A 85 14.73 13.01 11.57
N ARG A 86 14.66 12.19 10.52
CA ARG A 86 14.41 10.75 10.57
C ARG A 86 15.13 10.06 9.41
N TYR A 87 15.68 8.88 9.67
CA TYR A 87 16.24 8.02 8.63
C TYR A 87 15.12 7.45 7.74
N ASN A 88 15.03 7.94 6.49
CA ASN A 88 13.98 7.63 5.54
C ASN A 88 14.52 7.33 4.13
N PRO A 89 15.32 6.27 3.95
CA PRO A 89 16.07 6.04 2.71
C PRO A 89 15.18 5.79 1.49
N LEU A 90 14.05 5.10 1.67
CA LEU A 90 13.11 4.84 0.58
C LEU A 90 12.36 6.10 0.15
N THR A 91 12.06 7.00 1.10
CA THR A 91 11.46 8.31 0.80
C THR A 91 12.44 9.15 -0.02
N LEU A 92 13.71 9.19 0.36
CA LEU A 92 14.76 9.91 -0.38
C LEU A 92 14.96 9.36 -1.79
N LEU A 93 14.99 8.02 -1.93
CA LEU A 93 15.08 7.38 -3.23
C LEU A 93 13.85 7.72 -4.10
N SER A 94 12.65 7.68 -3.52
CA SER A 94 11.41 8.03 -4.22
C SER A 94 11.43 9.46 -4.73
N TRP A 95 11.90 10.42 -3.92
CA TRP A 95 12.07 11.81 -4.34
C TRP A 95 13.12 11.95 -5.44
N THR A 96 14.23 11.23 -5.36
CA THR A 96 15.27 11.22 -6.41
C THR A 96 14.72 10.70 -7.75
N VAL A 97 13.90 9.65 -7.72
CA VAL A 97 13.21 9.12 -8.90
C VAL A 97 12.20 10.13 -9.44
N THR A 98 11.39 10.73 -8.57
CA THR A 98 10.39 11.73 -8.95
C THR A 98 11.05 12.94 -9.62
N TYR A 99 12.11 13.47 -9.00
CA TYR A 99 12.91 14.56 -9.57
C TYR A 99 13.46 14.19 -10.95
N HIS A 100 13.95 12.97 -11.13
CA HIS A 100 14.53 12.54 -12.42
C HIS A 100 13.54 12.64 -13.58
N PHE A 101 12.26 12.32 -13.33
CA PHE A 101 11.23 12.31 -14.37
C PHE A 101 10.44 13.61 -14.48
N PHE A 102 10.27 14.35 -13.38
CA PHE A 102 9.36 15.49 -13.30
C PHE A 102 10.00 16.80 -12.84
N GLY A 103 11.23 16.78 -12.31
CA GLY A 103 11.87 17.97 -11.77
C GLY A 103 11.19 18.51 -10.50
N LEU A 104 11.40 19.81 -10.24
CA LEU A 104 10.73 20.62 -9.23
C LEU A 104 10.28 21.89 -9.96
N ASP A 105 9.10 21.85 -10.57
CA ASP A 105 8.50 23.02 -11.22
C ASP A 105 7.76 23.90 -10.20
#